data_AF-A0AAW4CN73-F1
#
_entry.id   AF-A0AAW4CN73-F1
#
_cell.length_a   1.000
_cell.length_b   1.000
_cell.length_c   1.000
_cell.angle_alpha   90.00
_cell.angle_beta   90.00
_cell.angle_gamma   90.00
#
_symmetry.space_group_name_H-M   'P 1'
#
loop_
_entity.id
_entity.type
_entity.pdbx_description
1 polymer ?
#
loop_
_entity_poly.entity_id
_entity_poly.type
_entity_poly.pdbx_seq_one_letter_code
_entity_poly.pdbx_strand_id
1 'polypeptide(L)' 'MIVGNAGVLLSKVIRVKQGAQAPFVIVDAAMNDLMRPSLYDAWHDIRAVAPDGNRIASNVVGPVCETGDTFAMGRDMD' A
#
# COMPACT_ATOMS: atom_id res chain seq x y z
N MET A 1 8.29 20.34 7.54
CA MET A 1 8.98 19.08 7.90
C MET A 1 10.11 18.87 6.90
N ILE A 2 11.36 18.74 7.34
CA ILE A 2 12.53 18.66 6.43
C ILE A 2 12.72 17.25 5.85
N VAL A 3 12.32 16.21 6.58
CA VAL A 3 12.70 14.81 6.28
C VAL A 3 11.62 13.96 5.62
N GLY A 4 10.39 14.46 5.45
CA GLY A 4 9.26 13.64 5.00
C GLY A 4 9.43 12.97 3.64
N ASN A 5 9.99 13.70 2.68
CA ASN A 5 10.20 13.24 1.31
C ASN A 5 11.64 12.73 1.09
N ALA A 6 12.47 12.69 2.14
CA ALA A 6 13.85 12.26 2.04
C ALA A 6 14.00 10.73 2.13
N GLY A 7 12.92 10.01 2.44
CA GLY A 7 12.91 8.55 2.56
C GLY A 7 11.70 7.93 1.89
N VAL A 8 11.82 6.64 1.58
CA VAL A 8 10.75 5.81 1.02
C VAL A 8 10.68 4.50 1.81
N LEU A 9 9.49 3.92 1.90
CA LEU A 9 9.30 2.56 2.37
C LEU A 9 9.30 1.63 1.14
N LEU A 10 10.30 0.77 1.04
CA LEU A 10 10.36 -0.26 0.00
C LEU A 10 9.77 -1.56 0.55
N SER A 11 8.86 -2.17 -0.19
CA SER A 11 8.18 -3.41 0.21
C SER A 11 7.91 -4.30 -1.00
N LYS A 12 7.85 -5.61 -0.77
CA LYS A 12 7.61 -6.61 -1.81
C LYS A 12 6.16 -7.09 -1.77
N VAL A 13 5.55 -7.22 -2.94
CA VAL A 13 4.26 -7.92 -3.08
C VAL A 13 4.47 -9.40 -2.80
N ILE A 14 3.78 -9.92 -1.78
CA ILE A 14 3.81 -11.34 -1.41
C ILE A 14 2.63 -12.12 -1.97
N ARG A 15 1.48 -11.44 -2.20
CA ARG A 15 0.28 -12.07 -2.75
C ARG A 15 -0.67 -11.03 -3.32
N VAL A 16 -1.33 -11.37 -4.43
CA VAL A 16 -2.49 -10.62 -4.94
C VAL A 16 -3.74 -11.48 -4.76
N LYS A 17 -4.72 -10.97 -4.02
CA LYS A 17 -6.00 -11.64 -3.79
C LYS A 17 -7.10 -10.86 -4.52
N GLN A 18 -7.86 -11.54 -5.37
CA GLN A 18 -9.02 -10.93 -6.01
C GLN A 18 -10.07 -10.54 -4.97
N GLY A 19 -10.44 -9.26 -4.93
CA GLY A 19 -11.51 -8.73 -4.09
C GLY A 19 -12.78 -8.49 -4.91
N ALA A 20 -13.89 -8.21 -4.23
CA ALA A 20 -15.19 -8.03 -4.89
C ALA A 20 -15.26 -6.78 -5.79
N GLN A 21 -14.54 -5.72 -5.44
CA GLN A 21 -14.52 -4.45 -6.20
C GLN A 21 -13.14 -4.18 -6.81
N ALA A 22 -12.08 -4.42 -6.03
CA ALA A 22 -10.68 -4.23 -6.41
C ALA A 22 -9.84 -5.35 -5.78
N PRO A 23 -8.73 -5.78 -6.42
CA PRO A 23 -7.79 -6.71 -5.82
C PRO A 23 -7.11 -6.14 -4.57
N PHE A 24 -6.74 -7.03 -3.66
CA PHE A 24 -5.89 -6.75 -2.52
C PHE A 24 -4.46 -7.17 -2.86
N VAL A 25 -3.59 -6.18 -3.00
CA VAL A 25 -2.14 -6.33 -3.12
C VAL A 25 -1.57 -6.39 -1.70
N ILE A 26 -1.23 -7.60 -1.27
CA ILE A 26 -0.68 -7.87 0.05
C ILE A 26 0.85 -7.74 -0.07
N VAL A 27 1.42 -6.83 0.72
CA VAL A 27 2.86 -6.58 0.76
C VAL A 27 3.47 -7.12 2.05
N ASP A 28 4.80 -7.16 2.14
CA ASP A 28 5.53 -7.64 3.34
C ASP A 28 5.72 -6.57 4.43
N ALA A 29 5.47 -5.29 4.12
CA ALA A 29 5.37 -4.22 5.11
C ALA A 29 3.97 -4.15 5.72
N ALA A 30 3.88 -3.56 6.92
CA ALA A 30 2.65 -3.43 7.67
C ALA A 30 2.52 -2.06 8.37
N MET A 31 1.41 -1.87 9.06
CA MET A 31 1.17 -0.69 9.90
C MET A 31 2.27 -0.50 10.95
N ASN A 32 2.91 -1.56 11.47
CA ASN A 32 4.03 -1.40 12.42
C ASN A 32 5.28 -0.76 11.79
N ASP A 33 5.39 -0.75 10.45
CA ASP A 33 6.49 -0.11 9.72
C ASP A 33 6.13 1.34 9.35
N LEU A 34 4.89 1.56 8.90
CA LEU A 34 4.35 2.88 8.57
C LEU A 34 2.89 3.00 9.05
N MET A 35 2.72 3.44 10.30
CA MET A 35 1.41 3.55 10.96
C MET A 35 0.53 4.69 10.42
N ARG A 36 1.11 5.64 9.67
CA ARG A 36 0.43 6.92 9.34
C ARG A 36 -0.88 6.74 8.57
N PRO A 37 -0.97 5.89 7.53
CA PRO A 37 -2.24 5.63 6.85
C PRO A 37 -3.30 5.07 7.80
N SER A 38 -2.94 4.09 8.65
CA SER A 38 -3.86 3.46 9.59
C SER A 38 -4.35 4.37 10.72
N LEU A 39 -3.49 5.25 11.24
CA LEU A 39 -3.80 6.08 12.41
C LEU A 39 -4.42 7.44 12.07
N TYR A 40 -4.06 7.99 10.91
CA TYR A 40 -4.39 9.38 10.55
C TYR A 40 -5.08 9.50 9.20
N ASP A 41 -5.46 8.40 8.57
CA ASP A 41 -5.91 8.35 7.17
C ASP A 41 -4.94 9.09 6.23
N ALA A 42 -3.65 9.05 6.58
CA ALA A 42 -2.64 9.81 5.87
C ALA A 42 -2.40 9.25 4.47
N TRP A 43 -2.53 10.10 3.47
CA TRP A 43 -2.27 9.73 2.10
C TRP A 43 -0.76 9.67 1.82
N HIS A 44 -0.33 8.58 1.19
CA HIS A 44 1.02 8.40 0.63
C HIS A 44 0.94 7.97 -0.83
N ASP A 45 1.84 8.47 -1.67
CA ASP A 45 1.97 7.99 -3.05
C ASP A 45 2.60 6.59 -3.01
N ILE A 46 2.08 5.67 -3.83
CA ILE A 46 2.59 4.30 -3.93
C ILE A 46 2.85 4.04 -5.41
N ARG A 47 4.04 3.51 -5.72
CA ARG A 47 4.50 3.29 -7.09
C ARG A 47 5.11 1.89 -7.22
N ALA A 48 4.83 1.22 -8.33
CA ALA A 48 5.57 0.03 -8.70
C ALA A 48 7.05 0.40 -8.94
N VAL A 49 7.96 -0.44 -8.43
CA VAL A 49 9.41 -0.26 -8.65
C VAL A 49 9.76 -0.47 -10.14
N ALA A 50 9.05 -1.38 -10.80
CA ALA A 50 9.17 -1.67 -12.23
C ALA A 50 7.76 -1.61 -12.86
N PRO A 51 7.32 -0.42 -13.31
CA PRO A 51 5.98 -0.23 -13.86
C PRO A 51 5.84 -0.88 -15.25
N ASP A 52 4.68 -1.49 -15.53
CA ASP A 52 4.36 -2.09 -16.83
C ASP A 52 3.32 -1.29 -17.64
N GLY A 53 2.73 -0.25 -17.01
CA GLY A 53 1.72 0.63 -17.61
C GLY A 53 0.27 0.16 -17.47
N ASN A 54 0.02 -1.03 -16.93
CA ASN A 54 -1.33 -1.59 -16.77
C ASN A 54 -1.96 -1.13 -15.46
N ARG A 55 -2.54 0.08 -15.48
CA ARG A 55 -3.15 0.65 -14.28
C ARG A 55 -4.49 0.01 -13.94
N ILE A 56 -4.65 -0.41 -12.69
CA ILE A 56 -5.88 -0.93 -12.11
C ILE A 56 -6.12 -0.32 -10.72
N ALA A 57 -7.39 -0.12 -10.36
CA ALA A 57 -7.75 0.25 -9.00
C ALA A 57 -7.46 -0.93 -8.05
N SER A 58 -6.61 -0.72 -7.04
CA SER A 58 -6.13 -1.74 -6.12
C SER A 58 -6.15 -1.27 -4.66
N ASN A 59 -6.33 -2.23 -3.75
CA ASN A 59 -6.17 -2.01 -2.31
C ASN A 59 -4.78 -2.53 -1.89
N VAL A 60 -4.00 -1.73 -1.17
CA VAL A 60 -2.66 -2.11 -0.69
C VAL A 60 -2.72 -2.30 0.81
N VAL A 61 -2.44 -3.53 1.26
CA VAL A 61 -2.58 -3.94 2.67
C VAL A 61 -1.34 -4.71 3.12
N GLY A 62 -1.08 -4.69 4.43
CA GLY A 62 -0.04 -5.51 5.03
C GLY A 62 -0.53 -6.92 5.42
N PRO A 63 0.36 -7.74 6.00
CA PRO A 63 0.09 -9.11 6.41
C PRO A 63 -0.45 -9.25 7.85
N VAL A 64 -0.57 -8.17 8.62
CA VAL A 64 -1.04 -8.21 10.02
C VAL A 64 -2.54 -8.49 10.05
N CYS A 65 -2.96 -9.32 11.02
CA CYS A 65 -4.37 -9.69 11.21
C CYS A 65 -5.16 -8.59 11.91
N GLU A 66 -5.11 -7.37 11.36
CA GLU A 66 -5.83 -6.20 11.85
C GLU A 66 -6.47 -5.47 10.67
N THR A 67 -7.72 -5.02 10.84
CA THR A 67 -8.45 -4.36 9.74
C THR A 67 -7.77 -3.05 9.33
N GLY A 68 -7.13 -2.39 10.29
CA GLY A 68 -6.37 -1.16 10.08
C GLY A 68 -5.04 -1.34 9.34
N ASP A 69 -4.60 -2.57 9.03
CA ASP A 69 -3.32 -2.82 8.32
C ASP A 69 -3.43 -2.51 6.82
N THR A 70 -3.72 -1.26 6.50
CA THR A 70 -4.06 -0.75 5.17
C THR A 70 -3.22 0.47 4.86
N PHE A 71 -2.52 0.44 3.72
CA PHE A 71 -1.77 1.58 3.20
C PHE A 71 -2.60 2.45 2.25
N ALA A 72 -3.46 1.83 1.44
CA ALA A 72 -4.34 2.53 0.51
C ALA A 72 -5.54 1.66 0.08
N MET A 73 -6.65 2.31 -0.22
CA MET A 73 -7.86 1.69 -0.77
C MET A 73 -8.22 2.32 -2.12
N GLY A 74 -8.63 1.51 -3.10
CA GLY A 74 -9.12 1.97 -4.40
C GLY A 74 -8.10 2.80 -5.19
N ARG A 75 -6.81 2.52 -5.02
CA ARG A 75 -5.74 3.30 -5.65
C ARG A 75 -5.54 2.86 -7.09
N ASP A 76 -5.63 3.79 -8.03
CA ASP A 76 -5.24 3.54 -9.42
C ASP A 76 -3.72 3.41 -9.54
N MET A 77 -3.22 2.19 -9.74
CA MET A 77 -1.81 1.83 -9.76
C MET A 77 -1.50 0.84 -10.87
N ASP A 78 -0.31 0.96 -11.42
CA ASP A 78 0.33 -0.03 -12.28
C ASP A 78 0.93 -1.20 -11.49
#